data_AF-A0A956I3L7-F1
#
_entry.id   AF-A0A956I3L7-F1
#
_cell.length_a   1.000
_cell.length_b   1.000
_cell.length_c   1.000
_cell.angle_alpha   90.00
_cell.angle_beta   90.00
_cell.angle_gamma   90.00
#
_symmetry.space_group_name_H-M   'P 1'
#
loop_
_entity.id
_entity.type
_entity.pdbx_description
1 polymer ?
#
loop_
_entity_poly.entity_id
_entity_poly.type
_entity_poly.pdbx_seq_one_letter_code
_entity_poly.pdbx_strand_id
1 'polypeptide(L)'
;KSRAEIMKVARETLEGNLRGVMATLTPEQVNQDKEAFAVKLTEEAEHDLTNIGLVLDTLKIQNVTDEVGYLDAIGRMRSADIRKKAQVAEALAQSQAQIQKWSNTREAELAKLTAQIEVAKKDNERRIGDARTRRGAMIAEERAEVQAQIAQATAEISMQEARIEQVRRRLRADVVEPAEAARRRAEENAKAAAADIVEQGRATAEVLGHLATTYRNSGTSGRDVLLMQKLVPMLKRVSGTIGDIRIDKLTVIGNGHSNGSSDLATTLVKTNEQIKAATGVDIPKLLTSKLGATPAPATE
;
A
#
# COMPACT_ATOMS: atom_id res chain seq x y z
N LYS A 1 -83.67 51.81 94.28
CA LYS A 1 -83.68 50.77 93.23
C LYS A 1 -83.09 49.49 93.81
N SER A 2 -83.67 48.34 93.51
CA SER A 2 -83.05 47.06 93.89
C SER A 2 -81.73 46.88 93.14
N ARG A 3 -80.77 46.13 93.69
CA ARG A 3 -79.49 45.83 93.01
C ARG A 3 -79.71 45.17 91.64
N ALA A 4 -80.79 44.40 91.51
CA ALA A 4 -81.21 43.77 90.26
C ALA A 4 -81.63 44.79 89.20
N GLU A 5 -82.34 45.85 89.57
CA GLU A 5 -82.69 46.96 88.65
C GLU A 5 -81.45 47.72 88.18
N ILE A 6 -80.48 47.98 89.07
CA ILE A 6 -79.24 48.69 88.70
C ILE A 6 -78.41 47.86 87.72
N MET A 7 -78.28 46.55 87.95
CA MET A 7 -77.61 45.64 87.01
C MET A 7 -78.33 45.53 85.67
N LYS A 8 -79.67 45.57 85.67
CA LYS A 8 -80.47 45.54 84.44
C LYS A 8 -80.23 46.80 83.61
N VAL A 9 -80.30 47.98 84.23
CA VAL A 9 -80.06 49.26 83.55
C VAL A 9 -78.63 49.33 83.01
N ALA A 10 -77.63 48.94 83.80
CA ALA A 10 -76.23 48.93 83.35
C ALA A 10 -76.00 47.99 82.15
N ARG A 11 -76.67 46.82 82.14
CA ARG A 11 -76.62 45.89 81.02
C ARG A 11 -77.27 46.48 79.76
N GLU A 12 -78.45 47.07 79.90
CA GLU A 12 -79.16 47.69 78.78
C GLU A 12 -78.37 48.86 78.17
N THR A 13 -77.70 49.67 78.99
CA THR A 13 -76.80 50.75 78.52
C THR A 13 -75.59 50.19 77.76
N LEU A 14 -74.93 49.15 78.28
CA LEU A 14 -73.79 48.51 77.61
C LEU A 14 -74.19 47.82 76.30
N GLU A 15 -75.35 47.17 76.26
CA GLU A 15 -75.90 46.57 75.03
C GLU A 15 -76.27 47.63 73.99
N GLY A 16 -76.77 48.78 74.43
CA GLY A 16 -77.04 49.94 73.59
C GLY A 16 -75.77 50.46 72.91
N ASN A 17 -74.71 50.67 73.68
CA ASN A 17 -73.43 51.20 73.17
C ASN A 17 -72.71 50.18 72.29
N LEU A 18 -72.78 48.89 72.66
CA LEU A 18 -72.32 47.79 71.81
C LEU A 18 -73.02 47.81 70.45
N ARG A 19 -74.35 47.95 70.43
CA ARG A 19 -75.13 48.01 69.18
C ARG A 19 -74.81 49.26 68.37
N GLY A 20 -74.64 50.41 69.01
CA GLY A 20 -74.29 51.68 68.36
C GLY A 20 -72.95 51.60 67.63
N VAL A 21 -71.91 51.11 68.32
CA VAL A 21 -70.57 50.94 67.72
C VAL A 21 -70.59 49.88 66.62
N MET A 22 -71.30 48.76 66.81
CA MET A 22 -71.45 47.71 65.78
C MET A 22 -72.16 48.18 64.52
N ALA A 23 -73.04 49.19 64.59
CA ALA A 23 -73.71 49.74 63.40
C ALA A 23 -72.76 50.52 62.48
N THR A 24 -71.60 50.95 62.98
CA THR A 24 -70.62 51.77 62.23
C THR A 24 -69.49 50.95 61.59
N LEU A 25 -69.33 49.68 61.98
CA LEU A 25 -68.23 48.82 61.55
C LEU A 25 -68.74 47.63 60.75
N THR A 26 -67.95 47.15 59.79
CA THR A 26 -68.29 45.92 59.05
C THR A 26 -67.88 44.68 59.86
N PRO A 27 -68.54 43.51 59.66
CA PRO A 27 -68.19 42.27 60.37
C PRO A 27 -66.70 41.88 60.25
N GLU A 28 -66.06 42.20 59.13
CA GLU A 28 -64.63 41.94 58.91
C GLU A 28 -63.74 42.86 59.73
N GLN A 29 -64.09 44.13 59.87
CA GLN A 29 -63.33 45.11 60.66
C GLN A 29 -63.37 44.74 62.14
N VAL A 30 -64.56 44.35 62.64
CA VAL A 30 -64.75 43.90 64.04
C VAL A 30 -63.92 42.64 64.34
N ASN A 31 -63.72 41.77 63.35
CA ASN A 31 -62.95 40.56 63.53
C ASN A 31 -61.44 40.74 63.30
N GLN A 32 -61.03 41.65 62.42
CA GLN A 32 -59.61 41.92 62.10
C GLN A 32 -58.93 42.76 63.19
N ASP A 33 -59.63 43.74 63.78
CA ASP A 33 -59.06 44.65 64.76
C ASP A 33 -59.97 44.78 65.99
N LYS A 34 -59.88 43.77 66.86
CA LYS A 34 -60.66 43.68 68.10
C LYS A 34 -60.25 44.73 69.12
N GLU A 35 -59.00 45.20 69.07
CA GLU A 35 -58.48 46.19 70.02
C GLU A 35 -59.04 47.58 69.71
N ALA A 36 -59.00 48.01 68.44
CA ALA A 36 -59.59 49.29 68.04
C ALA A 36 -61.10 49.34 68.30
N PHE A 37 -61.80 48.22 68.12
CA PHE A 37 -63.20 48.10 68.48
C PHE A 37 -63.43 48.20 70.00
N ALA A 38 -62.63 47.50 70.81
CA ALA A 38 -62.74 47.53 72.27
C ALA A 38 -62.49 48.92 72.85
N VAL A 39 -61.53 49.68 72.30
CA VAL A 39 -61.24 51.07 72.73
C VAL A 39 -62.46 51.97 72.50
N LYS A 40 -63.00 52.00 71.28
CA LYS A 40 -64.19 52.82 70.94
C LYS A 40 -65.41 52.46 71.78
N LEU A 41 -65.61 51.17 72.04
CA LEU A 41 -66.72 50.71 72.88
C LEU A 41 -66.53 51.12 74.35
N THR A 42 -65.29 51.12 74.84
CA THR A 42 -64.98 51.51 76.22
C THR A 42 -65.21 53.01 76.42
N GLU A 43 -64.77 53.85 75.47
CA GLU A 43 -64.98 55.31 75.52
C GLU A 43 -66.47 55.68 75.58
N GLU A 44 -67.30 55.10 74.71
CA GLU A 44 -68.74 55.36 74.68
C GLU A 44 -69.46 54.80 75.91
N ALA A 45 -69.07 53.59 76.36
CA ALA A 45 -69.63 52.95 77.54
C ALA A 45 -69.28 53.69 78.84
N GLU A 46 -68.07 54.22 78.96
CA GLU A 46 -67.61 54.97 80.13
C GLU A 46 -68.41 56.26 80.30
N HIS A 47 -68.66 57.01 79.22
CA HIS A 47 -69.46 58.23 79.23
C HIS A 47 -70.89 57.97 79.74
N ASP A 48 -71.57 56.95 79.22
CA ASP A 48 -72.97 56.69 79.57
C ASP A 48 -73.16 56.00 80.92
N LEU A 49 -72.22 55.14 81.34
CA LEU A 49 -72.25 54.55 82.68
C LEU A 49 -71.96 55.59 83.76
N THR A 50 -71.08 56.56 83.49
CA THR A 50 -70.79 57.68 84.40
C THR A 50 -72.03 58.55 84.63
N ASN A 51 -72.85 58.78 83.60
CA ASN A 51 -74.11 59.51 83.69
C ASN A 51 -75.15 58.85 84.63
N ILE A 52 -74.99 57.55 84.92
CA ILE A 52 -75.85 56.77 85.83
C ILE A 52 -75.15 56.50 87.18
N GLY A 53 -73.90 56.96 87.34
CA GLY A 53 -73.10 56.84 88.57
C GLY A 53 -72.35 55.50 88.70
N LEU A 54 -72.03 54.83 87.59
CA LEU A 54 -71.28 53.57 87.55
C LEU A 54 -69.91 53.80 86.87
N VAL A 55 -68.88 53.11 87.34
CA VAL A 55 -67.53 53.16 86.76
C VAL A 55 -67.25 51.84 86.06
N LEU A 56 -66.78 51.93 84.81
CA LEU A 56 -66.34 50.78 84.02
C LEU A 56 -64.85 50.56 84.24
N ASP A 57 -64.46 49.41 84.79
CA ASP A 57 -63.05 49.10 85.09
C ASP A 57 -62.35 48.44 83.88
N THR A 58 -62.92 47.35 83.35
CA THR A 58 -62.38 46.67 82.16
C THR A 58 -63.48 46.10 81.29
N LEU A 59 -63.28 46.19 79.97
CA LEU A 59 -64.14 45.57 78.96
C LEU A 59 -63.25 44.77 77.98
N LYS A 60 -63.54 43.48 77.82
CA LYS A 60 -62.81 42.59 76.90
C LYS A 60 -63.77 41.85 75.99
N ILE A 61 -63.45 41.85 74.69
CA ILE A 61 -64.16 41.06 73.69
C ILE A 61 -63.61 39.64 73.71
N GLN A 62 -64.47 38.65 73.92
CA GLN A 62 -64.05 37.24 73.91
C GLN A 62 -64.10 36.67 72.49
N ASN A 63 -65.31 36.55 71.92
CA ASN A 63 -65.53 35.97 70.61
C ASN A 63 -66.50 36.83 69.80
N VAL A 64 -66.32 36.82 68.48
CA VAL A 64 -67.22 37.47 67.52
C VAL A 64 -67.68 36.37 66.59
N THR A 65 -68.98 36.11 66.58
CA THR A 65 -69.61 35.08 65.76
C THR A 65 -70.83 35.68 65.08
N ASP A 66 -71.16 35.18 63.91
CA ASP A 66 -72.35 35.58 63.19
C ASP A 66 -73.33 34.40 63.07
N GLU A 67 -74.63 34.70 63.04
CA GLU A 67 -75.68 33.66 62.99
C GLU A 67 -75.74 32.94 61.62
N VAL A 68 -75.23 33.59 60.57
CA VAL A 68 -75.33 33.12 59.17
C VAL A 68 -74.05 32.39 58.71
N GLY A 69 -72.98 32.40 59.50
CA GLY A 69 -71.68 31.76 59.18
C GLY A 69 -70.84 32.46 58.10
N TYR A 70 -71.09 33.75 57.86
CA TYR A 70 -70.36 34.62 56.93
C TYR A 70 -68.86 34.67 57.21
N LEU A 71 -68.46 34.88 58.47
CA LEU A 71 -67.04 35.01 58.84
C LEU A 71 -66.28 33.70 58.64
N ASP A 72 -66.94 32.57 58.93
CA ASP A 72 -66.39 31.23 58.70
C ASP A 72 -66.25 30.92 57.21
N ALA A 73 -67.22 31.35 56.39
CA ALA A 73 -67.14 31.20 54.94
C ALA A 73 -65.97 31.98 54.34
N ILE A 74 -65.73 33.23 54.79
CA ILE A 74 -64.55 34.02 54.37
C ILE A 74 -63.26 33.35 54.79
N GLY A 75 -63.17 32.84 56.02
CA GLY A 75 -62.00 32.13 56.53
C GLY A 75 -61.67 30.89 55.68
N ARG A 76 -62.68 30.09 55.34
CA ARG A 76 -62.54 28.94 54.45
C ARG A 76 -62.10 29.34 53.04
N MET A 77 -62.70 30.39 52.47
CA MET A 77 -62.33 30.88 51.14
C MET A 77 -60.88 31.38 51.07
N ARG A 78 -60.46 32.19 52.06
CA ARG A 78 -59.07 32.67 52.16
C ARG A 78 -58.09 31.51 52.33
N SER A 79 -58.43 30.52 53.15
CA SER A 79 -57.61 29.33 53.34
C SER A 79 -57.47 28.52 52.05
N ALA A 80 -58.56 28.36 51.29
CA ALA A 80 -58.54 27.70 50.00
C ALA A 80 -57.69 28.47 48.97
N ASP A 81 -57.79 29.81 48.94
CA ASP A 81 -56.99 30.65 48.06
C ASP A 81 -55.49 30.59 48.38
N ILE A 82 -55.12 30.64 49.67
CA ILE A 82 -53.72 30.48 50.10
C ILE A 82 -53.18 29.10 49.67
N ARG A 83 -53.94 28.02 49.90
CA ARG A 83 -53.53 26.68 49.46
C ARG A 83 -53.38 26.59 47.95
N LYS A 84 -54.31 27.15 47.20
CA LYS A 84 -54.24 27.20 45.73
C LYS A 84 -53.00 27.96 45.28
N LYS A 85 -52.74 29.14 45.84
CA LYS A 85 -51.55 29.95 45.52
C LYS A 85 -50.25 29.22 45.86
N ALA A 86 -50.20 28.54 47.01
CA ALA A 86 -49.06 27.72 47.38
C ALA A 86 -48.82 26.56 46.38
N GLN A 87 -49.87 25.83 46.03
CA GLN A 87 -49.79 24.75 45.02
C GLN A 87 -49.34 25.25 43.65
N VAL A 88 -49.85 26.40 43.21
CA VAL A 88 -49.43 27.02 41.95
C VAL A 88 -47.96 27.45 42.02
N ALA A 89 -47.53 28.04 43.12
CA ALA A 89 -46.14 28.45 43.32
C ALA A 89 -45.19 27.23 43.33
N GLU A 90 -45.56 26.14 44.00
CA GLU A 90 -44.81 24.88 44.00
C GLU A 90 -44.74 24.28 42.59
N ALA A 91 -45.86 24.21 41.87
CA ALA A 91 -45.90 23.67 40.52
C ALA A 91 -45.05 24.51 39.54
N LEU A 92 -45.08 25.83 39.66
CA LEU A 92 -44.24 26.74 38.86
C LEU A 92 -42.76 26.55 39.19
N ALA A 93 -42.40 26.50 40.47
CA ALA A 93 -41.02 26.30 40.90
C ALA A 93 -40.48 24.94 40.43
N GLN A 94 -41.28 23.88 40.54
CA GLN A 94 -40.93 22.55 40.03
C GLN A 94 -40.77 22.56 38.51
N SER A 95 -41.71 23.17 37.78
CA SER A 95 -41.63 23.29 36.32
C SER A 95 -40.38 24.03 35.87
N GLN A 96 -40.07 25.17 36.49
CA GLN A 96 -38.86 25.94 36.21
C GLN A 96 -37.59 25.16 36.52
N ALA A 97 -37.55 24.46 37.67
CA ALA A 97 -36.42 23.61 38.03
C ALA A 97 -36.21 22.48 37.00
N GLN A 98 -37.29 21.87 36.51
CA GLN A 98 -37.22 20.87 35.46
C GLN A 98 -36.73 21.47 34.15
N ILE A 99 -37.28 22.59 33.69
CA ILE A 99 -36.85 23.28 32.46
C ILE A 99 -35.35 23.59 32.53
N GLN A 100 -34.87 24.13 33.66
CA GLN A 100 -33.46 24.42 33.85
C GLN A 100 -32.61 23.15 33.82
N LYS A 101 -33.06 22.08 34.49
CA LYS A 101 -32.38 20.78 34.46
C LYS A 101 -32.29 20.20 33.05
N TRP A 102 -33.38 20.26 32.28
CA TRP A 102 -33.42 19.83 30.88
C TRP A 102 -32.51 20.67 30.00
N SER A 103 -32.51 22.00 30.18
CA SER A 103 -31.62 22.91 29.46
C SER A 103 -30.16 22.60 29.74
N ASN A 104 -29.77 22.46 31.02
CA ASN A 104 -28.41 22.12 31.43
C ASN A 104 -27.98 20.77 30.87
N THR A 105 -28.88 19.78 30.88
CA THR A 105 -28.59 18.43 30.36
C THR A 105 -28.36 18.49 28.85
N ARG A 106 -29.25 19.18 28.12
CA ARG A 106 -29.11 19.38 26.67
C ARG A 106 -27.81 20.10 26.33
N GLU A 107 -27.47 21.16 27.05
CA GLU A 107 -26.24 21.91 26.83
C GLU A 107 -25.00 21.04 27.09
N ALA A 108 -25.01 20.27 28.19
CA ALA A 108 -23.93 19.32 28.48
C ALA A 108 -23.79 18.22 27.42
N GLU A 109 -24.90 17.70 26.89
CA GLU A 109 -24.89 16.72 25.80
C GLU A 109 -24.37 17.31 24.49
N LEU A 110 -24.78 18.54 24.14
CA LEU A 110 -24.25 19.26 22.98
C LEU A 110 -22.76 19.53 23.12
N ALA A 111 -22.28 19.92 24.30
CA ALA A 111 -20.86 20.09 24.58
C ALA A 111 -20.08 18.77 24.42
N LYS A 112 -20.63 17.65 24.90
CA LYS A 112 -20.02 16.31 24.68
C LYS A 112 -19.99 15.94 23.20
N LEU A 113 -21.07 16.16 22.46
CA LEU A 113 -21.15 15.81 21.04
C LEU A 113 -20.19 16.66 20.21
N THR A 114 -20.09 17.96 20.49
CA THR A 114 -19.14 18.85 19.81
C THR A 114 -17.70 18.44 20.08
N ALA A 115 -17.36 18.11 21.33
CA ALA A 115 -16.04 17.56 21.68
C ALA A 115 -15.76 16.23 20.95
N GLN A 116 -16.73 15.32 20.87
CA GLN A 116 -16.59 14.06 20.13
C GLN A 116 -16.39 14.29 18.62
N ILE A 117 -17.11 15.23 18.03
CA ILE A 117 -16.94 15.61 16.62
C ILE A 117 -15.53 16.17 16.40
N GLU A 118 -15.02 17.00 17.30
CA GLU A 118 -13.68 17.56 17.20
C GLU A 118 -12.60 16.47 17.31
N VAL A 119 -12.71 15.56 18.28
CA VAL A 119 -11.82 14.40 18.40
C VAL A 119 -11.86 13.54 17.14
N ALA A 120 -13.06 13.21 16.63
CA ALA A 120 -13.20 12.43 15.41
C ALA A 120 -12.59 13.13 14.18
N LYS A 121 -12.73 14.46 14.07
CA LYS A 121 -12.07 15.25 13.03
C LYS A 121 -10.55 15.18 13.15
N LYS A 122 -10.00 15.37 14.35
CA LYS A 122 -8.56 15.30 14.61
C LYS A 122 -7.99 13.92 14.35
N ASP A 123 -8.71 12.86 14.71
CA ASP A 123 -8.31 11.49 14.40
C ASP A 123 -8.33 11.22 12.90
N ASN A 124 -9.32 11.71 12.16
CA ASN A 124 -9.35 11.61 10.71
C ASN A 124 -8.19 12.36 10.06
N GLU A 125 -7.91 13.60 10.51
CA GLU A 125 -6.74 14.38 10.06
C GLU A 125 -5.44 13.61 10.31
N ARG A 126 -5.28 13.04 11.51
CA ARG A 126 -4.13 12.21 11.86
C ARG A 126 -4.03 10.98 10.96
N ARG A 127 -5.13 10.25 10.73
CA ARG A 127 -5.15 9.07 9.84
C ARG A 127 -4.76 9.42 8.41
N ILE A 128 -5.21 10.57 7.90
CA ILE A 128 -4.82 11.05 6.56
C ILE A 128 -3.33 11.42 6.55
N GLY A 129 -2.84 12.09 7.58
CA GLY A 129 -1.42 12.41 7.75
C GLY A 129 -0.55 11.14 7.78
N ASP A 130 -0.92 10.16 8.61
CA ASP A 130 -0.25 8.86 8.72
C ASP A 130 -0.29 8.10 7.39
N ALA A 131 -1.42 8.08 6.69
CA ALA A 131 -1.52 7.44 5.38
C ALA A 131 -0.64 8.14 4.33
N ARG A 132 -0.58 9.48 4.35
CA ARG A 132 0.25 10.26 3.41
C ARG A 132 1.74 10.06 3.67
N THR A 133 2.15 10.05 4.94
CA THR A 133 3.55 9.81 5.33
C THR A 133 3.97 8.38 4.97
N ARG A 134 3.15 7.36 5.30
CA ARG A 134 3.39 5.98 4.89
C ARG A 134 3.47 5.81 3.38
N ARG A 135 2.55 6.44 2.64
CA ARG A 135 2.60 6.44 1.16
C ARG A 135 3.89 7.08 0.65
N GLY A 136 4.33 8.19 1.24
CA GLY A 136 5.59 8.84 0.89
C GLY A 136 6.81 7.94 1.16
N ALA A 137 6.84 7.28 2.32
CA ALA A 137 7.89 6.33 2.69
C ALA A 137 7.93 5.13 1.73
N MET A 138 6.79 4.49 1.47
CA MET A 138 6.69 3.37 0.53
C MET A 138 7.14 3.77 -0.89
N ILE A 139 6.71 4.93 -1.39
CA ILE A 139 7.18 5.41 -2.71
C ILE A 139 8.69 5.65 -2.70
N ALA A 140 9.26 6.16 -1.61
CA ALA A 140 10.69 6.40 -1.50
C ALA A 140 11.49 5.08 -1.44
N GLU A 141 11.01 4.09 -0.68
CA GLU A 141 11.58 2.74 -0.59
C GLU A 141 11.55 2.04 -1.95
N GLU A 142 10.39 1.97 -2.60
CA GLU A 142 10.24 1.38 -3.93
C GLU A 142 11.12 2.08 -4.98
N ARG A 143 11.19 3.41 -4.94
CA ARG A 143 12.10 4.15 -5.83
C ARG A 143 13.56 3.83 -5.55
N ALA A 144 13.95 3.71 -4.27
CA ALA A 144 15.32 3.36 -3.91
C ALA A 144 15.67 1.94 -4.37
N GLU A 145 14.75 0.99 -4.24
CA GLU A 145 14.93 -0.38 -4.71
C GLU A 145 15.05 -0.45 -6.24
N VAL A 146 14.14 0.21 -6.97
CA VAL A 146 14.22 0.28 -8.44
C VAL A 146 15.53 0.94 -8.88
N GLN A 147 15.97 2.01 -8.22
CA GLN A 147 17.25 2.66 -8.52
C GLN A 147 18.45 1.74 -8.24
N ALA A 148 18.41 0.98 -7.14
CA ALA A 148 19.43 -0.02 -6.83
C ALA A 148 19.48 -1.13 -7.91
N GLN A 149 18.33 -1.63 -8.36
CA GLN A 149 18.24 -2.61 -9.44
C GLN A 149 18.78 -2.06 -10.76
N ILE A 150 18.44 -0.81 -11.11
CA ILE A 150 18.99 -0.14 -12.31
C ILE A 150 20.51 0.02 -12.18
N ALA A 151 21.02 0.42 -11.01
CA ALA A 151 22.45 0.56 -10.77
C ALA A 151 23.19 -0.80 -10.87
N GLN A 152 22.60 -1.88 -10.35
CA GLN A 152 23.13 -3.24 -10.50
C GLN A 152 23.13 -3.67 -11.96
N ALA A 153 22.02 -3.51 -12.68
CA ALA A 153 21.92 -3.87 -14.09
C ALA A 153 22.92 -3.07 -14.96
N THR A 154 23.07 -1.76 -14.71
CA THR A 154 24.06 -0.93 -15.44
C THR A 154 25.50 -1.36 -15.11
N ALA A 155 25.79 -1.69 -13.86
CA ALA A 155 27.09 -2.25 -13.47
C ALA A 155 27.34 -3.60 -14.17
N GLU A 156 26.37 -4.51 -14.21
CA GLU A 156 26.48 -5.80 -14.91
C GLU A 156 26.71 -5.61 -16.42
N ILE A 157 25.99 -4.71 -17.07
CA ILE A 157 26.19 -4.37 -18.48
C ILE A 157 27.63 -3.89 -18.70
N SER A 158 28.11 -2.95 -17.88
CA SER A 158 29.48 -2.43 -18.02
C SER A 158 30.55 -3.52 -17.83
N MET A 159 30.32 -4.47 -16.92
CA MET A 159 31.20 -5.62 -16.69
C MET A 159 31.17 -6.59 -17.88
N GLN A 160 30.01 -6.83 -18.47
CA GLN A 160 29.86 -7.65 -19.67
C GLN A 160 30.53 -6.99 -20.88
N GLU A 161 30.38 -5.68 -21.06
CA GLU A 161 31.06 -4.92 -22.13
C GLU A 161 32.57 -5.02 -21.99
N ALA A 162 33.12 -4.79 -20.79
CA ALA A 162 34.55 -4.95 -20.51
C ALA A 162 35.02 -6.39 -20.79
N ARG A 163 34.23 -7.40 -20.41
CA ARG A 163 34.54 -8.81 -20.70
C ARG A 163 34.53 -9.10 -22.20
N ILE A 164 33.55 -8.58 -22.95
CA ILE A 164 33.48 -8.71 -24.40
C ILE A 164 34.72 -8.08 -25.03
N GLU A 165 35.13 -6.90 -24.56
CA GLU A 165 36.33 -6.23 -25.06
C GLU A 165 37.60 -7.05 -24.77
N GLN A 166 37.74 -7.60 -23.56
CA GLN A 166 38.85 -8.50 -23.22
C GLN A 166 38.88 -9.74 -24.11
N VAL A 167 37.73 -10.39 -24.33
CA VAL A 167 37.62 -11.56 -25.21
C VAL A 167 37.94 -11.18 -26.66
N ARG A 168 37.49 -10.02 -27.16
CA ARG A 168 37.84 -9.53 -28.50
C ARG A 168 39.35 -9.30 -28.65
N ARG A 169 39.98 -8.65 -27.66
CA ARG A 169 41.44 -8.42 -27.65
C ARG A 169 42.21 -9.74 -27.63
N ARG A 170 41.77 -10.70 -26.81
CA ARG A 170 42.35 -12.05 -26.75
C ARG A 170 42.19 -12.80 -28.06
N LEU A 171 41.00 -12.83 -28.64
CA LEU A 171 40.73 -13.49 -29.92
C LEU A 171 41.58 -12.89 -31.04
N ARG A 172 41.74 -11.56 -31.05
CA ARG A 172 42.63 -10.89 -32.00
C ARG A 172 44.08 -11.35 -31.84
N ALA A 173 44.60 -11.36 -30.62
CA ALA A 173 45.97 -11.78 -30.35
C ALA A 173 46.21 -13.28 -30.61
N ASP A 174 45.27 -14.15 -30.21
CA ASP A 174 45.43 -15.61 -30.25
C ASP A 174 45.12 -16.20 -31.63
N VAL A 175 44.23 -15.59 -32.42
CA VAL A 175 43.76 -16.16 -33.70
C VAL A 175 44.12 -15.27 -34.88
N VAL A 176 43.82 -13.97 -34.82
CA VAL A 176 43.99 -13.08 -35.98
C VAL A 176 45.46 -12.80 -36.24
N GLU A 177 46.23 -12.38 -35.23
CA GLU A 177 47.66 -12.08 -35.39
C GLU A 177 48.49 -13.27 -35.90
N PRO A 178 48.38 -14.51 -35.37
CA PRO A 178 49.12 -15.63 -35.92
C PRO A 178 48.62 -16.05 -37.31
N ALA A 179 47.31 -15.94 -37.59
CA ALA A 179 46.78 -16.21 -38.92
C ALA A 179 47.30 -15.20 -39.95
N GLU A 180 47.34 -13.91 -39.61
CA GLU A 180 47.93 -12.87 -40.45
C GLU A 180 49.44 -13.06 -40.61
N ALA A 181 50.15 -13.39 -39.53
CA ALA A 181 51.58 -13.67 -39.59
C ALA A 181 51.87 -14.90 -40.47
N ALA A 182 51.05 -15.96 -40.38
CA ALA A 182 51.16 -17.13 -41.24
C ALA A 182 50.87 -16.78 -42.71
N ARG A 183 49.84 -15.98 -42.97
CA ARG A 183 49.52 -15.49 -44.32
C ARG A 183 50.66 -14.68 -44.90
N ARG A 184 51.20 -13.71 -44.15
CA ARG A 184 52.36 -12.90 -44.58
C ARG A 184 53.60 -13.75 -44.79
N ARG A 185 53.89 -14.72 -43.91
CA ARG A 185 55.01 -15.67 -44.10
C ARG A 185 54.83 -16.48 -45.38
N ALA A 186 53.62 -16.97 -45.66
CA ALA A 186 53.34 -17.70 -46.89
C ALA A 186 53.49 -16.82 -48.14
N GLU A 187 52.99 -15.58 -48.10
CA GLU A 187 53.16 -14.58 -49.17
C GLU A 187 54.64 -14.28 -49.43
N GLU A 188 55.43 -14.04 -48.38
CA GLU A 188 56.87 -13.76 -48.51
C GLU A 188 57.66 -14.99 -48.97
N ASN A 189 57.33 -16.19 -48.49
CA ASN A 189 57.94 -17.43 -48.98
C ASN A 189 57.63 -17.67 -50.47
N ALA A 190 56.40 -17.38 -50.91
CA ALA A 190 56.03 -17.47 -52.32
C ALA A 190 56.77 -16.43 -53.17
N LYS A 191 56.94 -15.20 -52.68
CA LYS A 191 57.77 -14.18 -53.34
C LYS A 191 59.24 -14.58 -53.38
N ALA A 192 59.78 -15.15 -52.30
CA ALA A 192 61.16 -15.64 -52.25
C ALA A 192 61.39 -16.77 -53.26
N ALA A 193 60.51 -17.77 -53.30
CA ALA A 193 60.56 -18.84 -54.28
C ALA A 193 60.43 -18.32 -55.72
N ALA A 194 59.55 -17.34 -55.96
CA ALA A 194 59.44 -16.68 -57.25
C ALA A 194 60.72 -15.91 -57.61
N ALA A 195 61.33 -15.21 -56.66
CA ALA A 195 62.60 -14.50 -56.86
C ALA A 195 63.76 -15.46 -57.17
N ASP A 196 63.87 -16.59 -56.44
CA ASP A 196 64.86 -17.63 -56.73
C ASP A 196 64.69 -18.19 -58.15
N ILE A 197 63.45 -18.47 -58.58
CA ILE A 197 63.17 -18.93 -59.94
C ILE A 197 63.51 -17.86 -60.98
N VAL A 198 63.16 -16.59 -60.72
CA VAL A 198 63.46 -15.48 -61.63
C VAL A 198 64.96 -15.23 -61.74
N GLU A 199 65.70 -15.26 -60.64
CA GLU A 199 67.16 -15.08 -60.62
C GLU A 199 67.89 -16.29 -61.22
N GLN A 200 67.46 -17.53 -60.95
CA GLN A 200 67.99 -18.71 -61.64
C GLN A 200 67.65 -18.68 -63.14
N GLY A 201 66.44 -18.23 -63.49
CA GLY A 201 66.03 -18.00 -64.88
C GLY A 201 66.91 -16.95 -65.57
N ARG A 202 67.22 -15.85 -64.88
CA ARG A 202 68.12 -14.80 -65.36
C ARG A 202 69.56 -15.31 -65.50
N ALA A 203 70.09 -16.03 -64.50
CA ALA A 203 71.43 -16.59 -64.54
C ALA A 203 71.58 -17.66 -65.64
N THR A 204 70.59 -18.53 -65.82
CA THR A 204 70.58 -19.50 -66.93
C THR A 204 70.46 -18.82 -68.28
N ALA A 205 69.66 -17.74 -68.41
CA ALA A 205 69.59 -16.94 -69.62
C ALA A 205 70.93 -16.23 -69.92
N GLU A 206 71.61 -15.69 -68.92
CA GLU A 206 72.95 -15.10 -69.07
C GLU A 206 74.00 -16.15 -69.45
N VAL A 207 74.01 -17.33 -68.80
CA VAL A 207 74.90 -18.45 -69.16
C VAL A 207 74.63 -18.91 -70.59
N LEU A 208 73.38 -19.09 -70.99
CA LEU A 208 73.01 -19.45 -72.36
C LEU A 208 73.37 -18.34 -73.36
N GLY A 209 73.26 -17.07 -72.97
CA GLY A 209 73.72 -15.93 -73.75
C GLY A 209 75.24 -15.89 -73.93
N HIS A 210 76.01 -16.15 -72.87
CA HIS A 210 77.46 -16.32 -72.92
C HIS A 210 77.87 -17.56 -73.74
N LEU A 211 77.13 -18.66 -73.63
CA LEU A 211 77.33 -19.85 -74.46
C LEU A 211 77.03 -19.54 -75.94
N ALA A 212 75.97 -18.80 -76.23
CA ALA A 212 75.61 -18.40 -77.59
C ALA A 212 76.62 -17.42 -78.21
N THR A 213 77.15 -16.47 -77.43
CA THR A 213 78.18 -15.53 -77.88
C THR A 213 79.55 -16.20 -78.05
N THR A 214 79.95 -17.08 -77.13
CA THR A 214 81.15 -17.93 -77.31
C THR A 214 81.01 -18.88 -78.49
N TYR A 215 79.84 -19.43 -78.76
CA TYR A 215 79.57 -20.26 -79.94
C TYR A 215 79.59 -19.45 -81.24
N ARG A 216 79.18 -18.17 -81.20
CA ARG A 216 79.29 -17.24 -82.33
C ARG A 216 80.74 -16.82 -82.59
N ASN A 217 81.56 -16.73 -81.54
CA ASN A 217 82.97 -16.36 -81.62
C ASN A 217 83.92 -17.56 -81.82
N SER A 218 83.49 -18.79 -81.48
CA SER A 218 84.28 -20.02 -81.56
C SER A 218 83.76 -20.92 -82.70
N GLY A 219 84.31 -20.73 -83.89
CA GLY A 219 84.03 -21.55 -85.06
C GLY A 219 84.50 -23.01 -84.91
N THR A 220 83.71 -23.91 -85.47
CA THR A 220 83.98 -25.33 -85.82
C THR A 220 84.46 -26.33 -84.74
N SER A 221 85.04 -25.92 -83.61
CA SER A 221 85.64 -26.86 -82.63
C SER A 221 84.83 -27.10 -81.35
N GLY A 222 83.72 -26.39 -81.14
CA GLY A 222 82.87 -26.55 -79.93
C GLY A 222 81.80 -27.64 -80.02
N ARG A 223 81.52 -28.19 -81.22
CA ARG A 223 80.44 -29.16 -81.46
C ARG A 223 80.76 -30.56 -80.90
N ASP A 224 82.01 -30.99 -81.01
CA ASP A 224 82.41 -32.36 -80.67
C ASP A 224 82.58 -32.57 -79.15
N VAL A 225 82.99 -31.52 -78.43
CA VAL A 225 83.11 -31.56 -76.95
C VAL A 225 81.73 -31.62 -76.29
N LEU A 226 80.73 -30.94 -76.85
CA LEU A 226 79.36 -30.92 -76.31
C LEU A 226 78.60 -32.22 -76.57
N LEU A 227 78.87 -32.88 -77.70
CA LEU A 227 78.39 -34.25 -77.96
C LEU A 227 78.92 -35.21 -76.89
N MET A 228 80.22 -35.13 -76.55
CA MET A 228 80.80 -35.95 -75.47
C MET A 228 80.19 -35.60 -74.10
N GLN A 229 80.02 -34.31 -73.78
CA GLN A 229 79.53 -33.86 -72.47
C GLN A 229 78.02 -34.10 -72.25
N LYS A 230 77.21 -34.11 -73.33
CA LYS A 230 75.77 -34.42 -73.27
C LYS A 230 75.47 -35.92 -73.42
N LEU A 231 76.33 -36.70 -74.10
CA LEU A 231 76.14 -38.16 -74.26
C LEU A 231 76.47 -38.95 -72.99
N VAL A 232 77.52 -38.58 -72.24
CA VAL A 232 77.92 -39.29 -71.01
C VAL A 232 76.79 -39.35 -69.95
N PRO A 233 76.06 -38.26 -69.63
CA PRO A 233 74.94 -38.33 -68.70
C PRO A 233 73.68 -38.99 -69.29
N MET A 234 73.51 -39.02 -70.63
CA MET A 234 72.39 -39.75 -71.27
C MET A 234 72.59 -41.27 -71.23
N LEU A 235 73.82 -41.77 -71.39
CA LEU A 235 74.11 -43.21 -71.29
C LEU A 235 73.84 -43.75 -69.87
N LYS A 236 74.10 -42.95 -68.83
CA LYS A 236 73.84 -43.32 -67.43
C LYS A 236 72.35 -43.38 -67.07
N ARG A 237 71.49 -42.60 -67.75
CA ARG A 237 70.03 -42.65 -67.59
C ARG A 237 69.36 -43.75 -68.42
N VAL A 238 70.02 -44.26 -69.46
CA VAL A 238 69.55 -45.40 -70.29
C VAL A 238 70.06 -46.75 -69.79
N SER A 239 71.23 -46.80 -69.12
CA SER A 239 71.74 -48.03 -68.49
C SER A 239 71.18 -48.28 -67.08
N GLY A 240 70.59 -47.27 -66.44
CA GLY A 240 69.97 -47.38 -65.10
C GLY A 240 68.51 -47.85 -65.09
N THR A 241 67.93 -48.13 -66.27
CA THR A 241 66.53 -48.53 -66.43
C THR A 241 66.32 -50.02 -66.76
N ILE A 242 67.38 -50.86 -66.68
CA ILE A 242 67.33 -52.31 -66.97
C ILE A 242 67.80 -53.21 -65.78
N GLY A 243 67.87 -52.67 -64.56
CA GLY A 243 68.08 -53.48 -63.34
C GLY A 243 67.23 -52.96 -62.18
N ASP A 244 66.33 -53.82 -61.69
CA ASP A 244 65.41 -53.65 -60.55
C ASP A 244 64.11 -52.84 -60.79
N ILE A 245 63.26 -53.36 -61.68
CA ILE A 245 61.80 -53.27 -61.49
C ILE A 245 61.40 -54.48 -60.63
N ARG A 246 61.27 -54.29 -59.31
CA ARG A 246 60.54 -55.23 -58.45
C ARG A 246 59.10 -54.75 -58.33
N ILE A 247 58.21 -55.52 -58.96
CA ILE A 247 56.76 -55.45 -58.77
C ILE A 247 56.48 -56.16 -57.44
N ASP A 248 56.38 -55.41 -56.35
CA ASP A 248 55.79 -55.93 -55.12
C ASP A 248 54.26 -55.87 -55.23
N LYS A 249 53.69 -57.03 -55.57
CA LYS A 249 52.28 -57.42 -55.42
C LYS A 249 51.27 -56.76 -56.36
N LEU A 250 51.16 -57.37 -57.53
CA LEU A 250 49.94 -57.43 -58.33
C LEU A 250 48.96 -58.41 -57.66
N THR A 251 47.76 -57.97 -57.26
CA THR A 251 46.66 -58.88 -56.92
C THR A 251 45.40 -58.37 -57.58
N VAL A 252 45.11 -58.89 -58.77
CA VAL A 252 43.85 -58.69 -59.47
C VAL A 252 43.42 -59.99 -60.16
N ILE A 253 42.35 -60.57 -59.61
CA ILE A 253 41.27 -61.37 -60.22
C ILE A 253 41.46 -62.88 -60.44
N GLY A 254 40.52 -63.64 -59.86
CA GLY A 254 40.20 -65.02 -60.19
C GLY A 254 38.94 -65.54 -59.47
N ASN A 255 37.78 -65.34 -60.12
CA ASN A 255 36.51 -66.09 -60.04
C ASN A 255 36.19 -67.04 -58.87
N GLY A 256 35.05 -66.75 -58.21
CA GLY A 256 33.95 -67.72 -58.07
C GLY A 256 34.00 -68.76 -56.93
N HIS A 257 33.05 -68.58 -56.00
CA HIS A 257 32.42 -69.55 -55.09
C HIS A 257 32.96 -69.77 -53.66
N SER A 258 32.11 -69.31 -52.74
CA SER A 258 31.63 -69.99 -51.51
C SER A 258 32.24 -69.63 -50.15
N ASN A 259 31.41 -68.92 -49.38
CA ASN A 259 31.04 -69.16 -47.98
C ASN A 259 31.86 -68.51 -46.83
N GLY A 260 31.13 -67.68 -46.04
CA GLY A 260 31.49 -67.15 -44.71
C GLY A 260 32.22 -65.80 -44.73
N SER A 261 31.96 -64.80 -43.88
CA SER A 261 31.02 -64.60 -42.77
C SER A 261 31.24 -63.17 -42.23
N SER A 262 30.15 -62.44 -41.98
CA SER A 262 30.01 -61.33 -41.01
C SER A 262 31.08 -60.21 -40.95
N ASP A 263 30.85 -59.07 -41.62
CA ASP A 263 31.51 -57.81 -41.22
C ASP A 263 30.73 -56.50 -41.53
N LEU A 264 29.40 -56.59 -41.70
CA LEU A 264 28.55 -55.41 -41.90
C LEU A 264 27.48 -55.20 -40.81
N ALA A 265 27.28 -56.19 -39.94
CA ALA A 265 26.30 -56.12 -38.85
C ALA A 265 26.88 -55.59 -37.54
N THR A 266 28.20 -55.60 -37.36
CA THR A 266 28.89 -55.17 -36.12
C THR A 266 29.29 -53.69 -36.15
N THR A 267 29.41 -53.09 -37.34
CA THR A 267 29.64 -51.65 -37.55
C THR A 267 28.37 -50.82 -37.42
N LEU A 268 27.19 -51.43 -37.57
CA LEU A 268 25.89 -50.78 -37.34
C LEU A 268 25.37 -50.93 -35.91
N VAL A 269 25.90 -51.86 -35.11
CA VAL A 269 25.48 -52.04 -33.70
C VAL A 269 26.25 -51.10 -32.75
N LYS A 270 27.46 -50.64 -33.11
CA LYS A 270 28.23 -49.68 -32.28
C LYS A 270 27.82 -48.22 -32.43
N THR A 271 27.06 -47.86 -33.47
CA THR A 271 26.53 -46.50 -33.65
C THR A 271 25.17 -46.27 -32.97
N ASN A 272 24.50 -47.34 -32.49
CA ASN A 272 23.18 -47.22 -31.85
C ASN A 272 23.24 -47.06 -30.32
N GLU A 273 24.29 -47.55 -29.65
CA GLU A 273 24.45 -47.32 -28.20
C GLU A 273 25.06 -45.94 -27.88
N GLN A 274 25.85 -45.36 -28.79
CA GLN A 274 26.47 -44.06 -28.58
C GLN A 274 25.54 -42.87 -28.87
N ILE A 275 24.48 -43.06 -29.68
CA ILE A 275 23.46 -42.04 -29.88
C ILE A 275 22.44 -42.04 -28.72
N LYS A 276 22.16 -43.21 -28.11
CA LYS A 276 21.26 -43.34 -26.96
C LYS A 276 21.78 -42.67 -25.68
N ALA A 277 23.10 -42.65 -25.48
CA ALA A 277 23.72 -42.00 -24.33
C ALA A 277 23.84 -40.46 -24.46
N ALA A 278 23.72 -39.91 -25.67
CA ALA A 278 23.95 -38.49 -25.93
C ALA A 278 22.66 -37.68 -26.16
N THR A 279 21.52 -38.30 -26.50
CA THR A 279 20.30 -37.54 -26.84
C THR A 279 19.02 -37.98 -26.15
N GLY A 280 19.04 -39.01 -25.29
CA GLY A 280 17.95 -39.30 -24.33
C GLY A 280 16.54 -39.54 -24.91
N VAL A 281 16.41 -39.80 -26.22
CA VAL A 281 15.11 -39.97 -26.88
C VAL A 281 15.02 -41.34 -27.56
N ASP A 282 14.14 -42.20 -27.05
CA ASP A 282 13.81 -43.52 -27.60
C ASP A 282 12.80 -43.38 -28.77
N ILE A 283 13.30 -43.37 -30.00
CA ILE A 283 12.49 -43.33 -31.23
C ILE A 283 11.50 -44.52 -31.39
N PRO A 284 11.74 -45.76 -30.89
CA PRO A 284 10.74 -46.82 -31.05
C PRO A 284 9.50 -46.69 -30.14
N LYS A 285 9.53 -45.81 -29.11
CA LYS A 285 8.35 -45.50 -28.27
C LYS A 285 7.43 -44.42 -28.87
N LEU A 286 7.97 -43.55 -29.72
CA LEU A 286 7.19 -42.52 -30.44
C LEU A 286 6.45 -43.07 -31.67
N LEU A 287 6.88 -44.22 -32.20
CA LEU A 287 6.20 -44.89 -33.31
C LEU A 287 5.01 -45.75 -32.84
N THR A 288 5.03 -46.24 -31.60
CA THR A 288 3.93 -47.00 -30.98
C THR A 288 2.85 -46.11 -30.39
N SER A 289 3.17 -44.88 -29.97
CA SER A 289 2.18 -43.91 -29.47
C SER A 289 1.30 -43.30 -30.57
N LYS A 290 1.67 -43.46 -31.85
CA LYS A 290 0.90 -42.97 -33.01
C LYS A 290 0.11 -44.06 -33.76
N LEU A 291 0.15 -45.32 -33.31
CA LEU A 291 -0.61 -46.43 -33.93
C LEU A 291 -1.65 -47.08 -33.00
N GLY A 292 -1.97 -46.47 -31.86
CA GLY A 292 -2.98 -46.99 -30.93
C GLY A 292 -3.67 -45.86 -30.16
N ALA A 293 -4.52 -45.10 -30.84
CA ALA A 293 -5.44 -44.14 -30.21
C ALA A 293 -6.88 -44.56 -30.51
N THR A 294 -7.54 -45.17 -29.51
CA THR A 294 -8.99 -45.34 -29.45
C THR A 294 -9.62 -44.01 -29.02
N PRO A 295 -10.69 -43.51 -29.66
CA PRO A 295 -11.42 -42.34 -29.17
C PRO A 295 -12.63 -42.77 -28.34
N ALA A 296 -12.83 -42.13 -27.18
CA ALA A 296 -14.17 -41.86 -26.66
C ALA A 296 -14.16 -40.57 -25.82
N PRO A 297 -15.18 -39.70 -25.96
CA PRO A 297 -15.09 -38.27 -25.62
C PRO A 297 -15.88 -37.88 -24.35
N ALA A 298 -15.69 -36.64 -23.91
CA ALA A 298 -16.59 -35.93 -22.99
C ALA A 298 -17.43 -34.89 -23.76
N THR A 299 -18.75 -34.94 -23.51
CA THR A 299 -19.77 -33.87 -23.53
C THR A 299 -20.08 -33.12 -24.84
N GLU A 300 -21.14 -33.56 -25.53
CA GLU A 300 -22.44 -32.86 -25.68
C GLU A 300 -23.52 -33.85 -26.19
#